data_AF-A0A9D4Q7X5-F1
#
_entry.id   AF-A0A9D4Q7X5-F1
#
_cell.length_a   1.000
_cell.length_b   1.000
_cell.length_c   1.000
_cell.angle_alpha   90.00
_cell.angle_beta   90.00
_cell.angle_gamma   90.00
#
_symmetry.space_group_name_H-M   'P 1'
#
loop_
_entity.id
_entity.type
_entity.pdbx_description
1 polymer ?
#
loop_
_entity_poly.entity_id
_entity_poly.type
_entity_poly.pdbx_seq_one_letter_code
_entity_poly.pdbx_strand_id
1 'polypeptide(L)'
;MTCAVEQAVRLVDPPLRDAARSRAIGVLSKLSSSKTDTLPVAEKTALRRLQQNKDIVILPADKGNATVILDRSDYVSKMTSLLEDETTYAKHHLAKLITEIVEIKALPFVQSRPMMHDIITIDKATGKITKLGRSFTRARDYDAMGPQTKFVQCPEGELQKRKEVVHTVTLHEIDVINSRTHGFLALFSGAQPAAFAVQK
;
A
#
# COMPACT_ATOMS: atom_id res chain seq x y z
N MET A 1 -13.21 20.71 41.76
CA MET A 1 -14.31 19.79 41.38
C MET A 1 -13.79 18.36 41.14
N THR A 2 -12.72 18.16 40.35
CA THR A 2 -12.15 16.82 40.07
C THR A 2 -11.53 16.11 41.28
N CYS A 3 -10.86 16.84 42.18
CA CYS A 3 -10.23 16.27 43.37
C CYS A 3 -11.23 15.67 44.37
N ALA A 4 -12.41 16.28 44.55
CA ALA A 4 -13.44 15.79 45.45
C ALA A 4 -14.10 14.49 44.97
N VAL A 5 -14.25 14.34 43.64
CA VAL A 5 -14.81 13.14 43.02
C VAL A 5 -13.86 11.96 43.17
N GLU A 6 -12.54 12.14 42.95
CA GLU A 6 -11.56 11.07 43.17
C GLU A 6 -11.50 10.64 44.65
N GLN A 7 -11.64 11.57 45.59
CA GLN A 7 -11.65 11.24 47.01
C GLN A 7 -12.88 10.40 47.41
N ALA A 8 -14.05 10.67 46.83
CA ALA A 8 -15.28 9.89 47.06
C ALA A 8 -15.21 8.48 46.43
N VAL A 9 -14.59 8.35 45.26
CA VAL A 9 -14.43 7.08 44.54
C VAL A 9 -13.46 6.11 45.23
N ARG A 10 -12.58 6.60 46.12
CA ARG A 10 -11.69 5.76 46.95
C ARG A 10 -12.45 4.91 47.99
N LEU A 11 -13.62 5.36 48.43
CA LEU A 11 -14.47 4.66 49.41
C LEU A 11 -15.36 3.57 48.77
N VAL A 12 -15.37 3.48 47.44
CA VAL A 12 -16.13 2.50 46.67
C VAL A 12 -15.30 1.23 46.48
N ASP A 13 -15.97 0.07 46.52
CA ASP A 13 -15.35 -1.23 46.29
C ASP A 13 -14.51 -1.25 44.99
N PRO A 14 -13.30 -1.87 45.01
CA PRO A 14 -12.40 -1.90 43.86
C PRO A 14 -13.05 -2.20 42.50
N PRO A 15 -13.90 -3.25 42.36
CA PRO A 15 -14.50 -3.59 41.06
C PRO A 15 -15.44 -2.51 40.53
N LEU A 16 -16.21 -1.85 41.41
CA LEU A 16 -17.19 -0.83 41.01
C LEU A 16 -16.50 0.49 40.67
N ARG A 17 -15.43 0.85 41.39
CA ARG A 17 -14.56 1.99 41.08
C ARG A 17 -13.92 1.84 39.70
N ASP A 18 -13.38 0.66 39.39
CA ASP A 18 -12.69 0.44 38.12
C ASP A 18 -13.69 0.40 36.95
N ALA A 19 -14.91 -0.11 37.19
CA ALA A 19 -16.01 -0.02 36.24
C ALA A 19 -16.42 1.45 35.98
N ALA A 20 -16.54 2.28 37.03
CA ALA A 20 -16.85 3.70 36.90
C ALA A 20 -15.75 4.46 36.14
N ARG A 21 -14.47 4.18 36.44
CA ARG A 21 -13.32 4.73 35.70
C ARG A 21 -13.34 4.32 34.23
N SER A 22 -13.57 3.04 33.95
CA SER A 22 -13.64 2.51 32.58
C SER A 22 -14.76 3.19 31.78
N ARG A 23 -15.94 3.40 32.40
CA ARG A 23 -17.06 4.13 31.78
C ARG A 23 -16.73 5.60 31.54
N ALA A 24 -16.12 6.29 32.51
CA ALA A 24 -15.72 7.68 32.36
C ALA A 24 -14.67 7.86 31.26
N ILE A 25 -13.66 6.97 31.20
CA ILE A 25 -12.66 6.95 30.12
C ILE A 25 -13.33 6.70 28.77
N GLY A 26 -14.30 5.79 28.70
CA GLY A 26 -15.06 5.53 27.47
C GLY A 26 -15.89 6.73 26.99
N VAL A 27 -16.38 7.57 27.90
CA VAL A 27 -17.09 8.82 27.57
C VAL A 27 -16.09 9.91 27.16
N LEU A 28 -14.99 10.07 27.90
CA LEU A 28 -13.95 11.04 27.61
C LEU A 28 -13.20 10.72 26.32
N SER A 29 -12.97 9.45 25.99
CA SER A 29 -12.34 9.04 24.73
C SER A 29 -13.23 9.33 23.53
N LYS A 30 -14.55 9.15 23.68
CA LYS A 30 -15.55 9.55 22.67
C LYS A 30 -15.60 11.06 22.47
N LEU A 31 -15.38 11.85 23.53
CA LEU A 31 -15.31 13.32 23.45
C LEU A 31 -13.96 13.81 22.90
N SER A 32 -12.86 13.18 23.30
CA SER A 32 -11.48 13.49 22.85
C SER A 32 -11.25 13.17 21.36
N SER A 33 -12.06 12.27 20.78
CA SER A 33 -12.05 12.00 19.34
C SER A 33 -12.47 13.20 18.48
N SER A 34 -13.12 14.21 19.06
CA SER A 34 -13.31 15.49 18.39
C SER A 34 -12.05 16.33 18.57
N LYS A 35 -11.02 16.04 17.78
CA LYS A 35 -9.95 17.01 17.51
C LYS A 35 -10.59 18.19 16.78
N THR A 36 -11.24 19.08 17.50
CA THR A 36 -11.50 20.41 16.96
C THR A 36 -10.14 21.04 16.76
N ASP A 37 -9.74 21.27 15.50
CA ASP A 37 -8.50 21.95 15.13
C ASP A 37 -8.51 23.39 15.65
N THR A 38 -8.28 23.58 16.95
CA THR A 38 -8.24 24.88 17.60
C THR A 38 -6.83 25.46 17.57
N LEU A 39 -6.10 25.29 16.46
CA LEU A 39 -4.97 26.21 16.21
C LEU A 39 -5.56 27.61 16.00
N PRO A 40 -5.07 28.64 16.72
CA PRO A 40 -5.50 30.01 16.53
C PRO A 40 -5.24 30.47 15.09
N VAL A 41 -6.06 31.39 14.62
CA VAL A 41 -6.03 31.87 13.22
C VAL A 41 -4.65 32.45 12.85
N ALA A 42 -3.97 33.08 13.80
CA ALA A 42 -2.61 33.59 13.62
C ALA A 42 -1.61 32.46 13.33
N GLU A 43 -1.66 31.35 14.06
CA GLU A 43 -0.78 30.19 13.83
C GLU A 43 -1.10 29.49 12.52
N LYS A 44 -2.40 29.30 12.21
CA LYS A 44 -2.80 28.75 10.90
C LYS A 44 -2.30 29.61 9.74
N THR A 45 -2.30 30.93 9.90
CA THR A 45 -1.81 31.87 8.88
C THR A 45 -0.28 31.81 8.79
N ALA A 46 0.41 31.74 9.92
CA ALA A 46 1.87 31.58 9.97
C ALA A 46 2.31 30.25 9.31
N LEU A 47 1.61 29.15 9.57
CA LEU A 47 1.88 27.85 8.94
C LEU A 47 1.68 27.90 7.43
N ARG A 48 0.62 28.56 6.94
CA ARG A 48 0.43 28.74 5.48
C ARG A 48 1.57 29.55 4.87
N ARG A 49 2.01 30.63 5.54
CA ARG A 49 3.14 31.46 5.07
C ARG A 49 4.45 30.66 5.03
N LEU A 50 4.72 29.87 6.07
CA LEU A 50 5.90 28.99 6.12
C LEU A 50 5.84 27.90 5.05
N GLN A 51 4.68 27.29 4.82
CA GLN A 51 4.48 26.30 3.77
C GLN A 51 4.65 26.87 2.35
N GLN A 52 4.28 28.14 2.14
CA GLN A 52 4.44 28.82 0.85
C GLN A 52 5.87 29.29 0.58
N ASN A 53 6.69 29.46 1.62
CA ASN A 53 8.07 29.91 1.48
C ASN A 53 8.93 28.80 0.84
N LYS A 54 9.47 29.10 -0.35
CA LYS A 54 10.35 28.20 -1.12
C LYS A 54 11.83 28.42 -0.82
N ASP A 55 12.20 29.28 0.11
CA ASP A 55 13.61 29.51 0.45
C ASP A 55 14.01 28.72 1.69
N ILE A 56 13.05 28.11 2.39
CA ILE A 56 13.29 27.35 3.61
C ILE A 56 12.96 25.85 3.44
N VAL A 57 13.65 25.01 4.21
CA VAL A 57 13.43 23.56 4.30
C VAL A 57 13.23 23.21 5.77
N ILE A 58 12.15 22.51 6.09
CA ILE A 58 11.74 22.15 7.45
C ILE A 58 11.76 20.63 7.57
N LEU A 59 12.62 20.08 8.43
CA LEU A 59 12.80 18.64 8.64
C LEU A 59 12.66 18.27 10.12
N PRO A 60 12.17 17.05 10.45
CA PRO A 60 12.26 16.53 11.80
C PRO A 60 13.74 16.33 12.18
N ALA A 61 14.12 16.72 13.39
CA ALA A 61 15.47 16.46 13.89
C ALA A 61 15.62 14.97 14.29
N ASP A 62 16.80 14.38 14.05
CA ASP A 62 17.11 12.98 14.42
C ASP A 62 17.04 12.74 15.94
N LYS A 63 17.33 13.75 16.75
CA LYS A 63 17.19 13.72 18.21
C LYS A 63 15.84 14.34 18.56
N GLY A 64 14.85 13.48 18.83
CA GLY A 64 13.43 13.80 18.86
C GLY A 64 13.03 15.04 19.68
N ASN A 65 11.85 15.59 19.32
CA ASN A 65 11.21 16.82 19.81
C ASN A 65 11.75 18.16 19.24
N ALA A 66 12.68 18.15 18.30
CA ALA A 66 13.12 19.36 17.60
C ALA A 66 12.74 19.33 16.11
N THR A 67 12.54 20.52 15.55
CA THR A 67 12.37 20.74 14.10
C THR A 67 13.54 21.59 13.63
N VAL A 68 14.20 21.17 12.56
CA VAL A 68 15.33 21.87 11.96
C VAL A 68 14.82 22.72 10.80
N ILE A 69 15.13 24.01 10.81
CA ILE A 69 14.82 24.96 9.74
C ILE A 69 16.15 25.35 9.09
N LEU A 70 16.23 25.16 7.77
CA LEU A 70 17.43 25.43 6.98
C LEU A 70 17.09 26.31 5.80
N ASP A 71 18.05 27.14 5.37
CA ASP A 71 17.98 27.77 4.06
C ASP A 71 18.11 26.69 2.97
N ARG A 72 17.31 26.82 1.92
CA ARG A 72 17.27 25.85 0.82
C ARG A 72 18.57 25.86 0.04
N SER A 73 19.20 27.01 -0.13
CA SER A 73 20.44 27.18 -0.91
C SER A 73 21.59 26.47 -0.20
N ASP A 74 21.69 26.67 1.10
CA ASP A 74 22.69 26.01 1.95
C ASP A 74 22.45 24.50 2.02
N TYR A 75 21.19 24.07 2.16
CA TYR A 75 20.82 22.66 2.18
C TYR A 75 21.20 21.96 0.87
N VAL A 76 20.85 22.55 -0.28
CA VAL A 76 21.17 21.99 -1.60
C VAL A 76 22.67 21.93 -1.82
N SER A 77 23.41 22.97 -1.44
CA SER A 77 24.87 23.00 -1.57
C SER A 77 25.53 21.89 -0.75
N LYS A 78 25.08 21.71 0.51
CA LYS A 78 25.57 20.66 1.40
C LYS A 78 25.19 19.26 0.92
N MET A 79 23.95 19.08 0.46
CA MET A 79 23.48 17.81 -0.10
C MET A 79 24.28 17.42 -1.33
N THR A 80 24.51 18.37 -2.25
CA THR A 80 25.25 18.13 -3.48
C THR A 80 26.68 17.72 -3.15
N SER A 81 27.35 18.44 -2.25
CA SER A 81 28.69 18.10 -1.78
C SER A 81 28.78 16.71 -1.12
N LEU A 82 27.75 16.28 -0.37
CA LEU A 82 27.71 14.95 0.23
C LEU A 82 27.43 13.83 -0.79
N LEU A 83 26.64 14.10 -1.82
CA LEU A 83 26.26 13.13 -2.86
C LEU A 83 27.24 13.08 -4.04
N GLU A 84 28.22 13.97 -4.09
CA GLU A 84 29.35 13.91 -5.01
C GLU A 84 30.36 12.81 -4.63
N ASP A 85 30.28 12.27 -3.41
CA ASP A 85 31.10 11.14 -2.99
C ASP A 85 30.63 9.83 -3.63
N GLU A 86 31.27 9.47 -4.75
CA GLU A 86 31.02 8.22 -5.47
C GLU A 86 31.47 6.96 -4.71
N THR A 87 32.20 7.09 -3.59
CA THR A 87 32.62 5.94 -2.78
C THR A 87 31.51 5.43 -1.86
N THR A 88 30.60 6.32 -1.43
CA THR A 88 29.49 6.00 -0.52
C THR A 88 28.14 5.97 -1.25
N TYR A 89 27.92 6.83 -2.25
CA TYR A 89 26.62 6.99 -2.92
C TYR A 89 26.69 6.71 -4.43
N ALA A 90 25.82 5.82 -4.92
CA ALA A 90 25.68 5.54 -6.35
C ALA A 90 24.47 6.30 -6.95
N LYS A 91 24.68 7.05 -8.04
CA LYS A 91 23.59 7.72 -8.78
C LYS A 91 22.65 6.69 -9.40
N HIS A 92 21.37 6.73 -9.00
CA HIS A 92 20.34 5.86 -9.57
C HIS A 92 19.36 6.66 -10.44
N HIS A 93 19.15 6.21 -11.69
CA HIS A 93 18.36 6.94 -12.68
C HIS A 93 16.85 6.79 -12.43
N LEU A 94 16.20 7.84 -11.89
CA LEU A 94 14.76 7.85 -11.57
C LEU A 94 13.84 7.61 -12.78
N ALA A 95 14.31 7.89 -14.00
CA ALA A 95 13.58 7.63 -15.23
C ALA A 95 13.28 6.13 -15.45
N LYS A 96 14.11 5.22 -14.93
CA LYS A 96 13.84 3.78 -15.00
C LYS A 96 12.69 3.37 -14.07
N LEU A 97 12.62 3.93 -12.87
CA LEU A 97 11.58 3.59 -11.87
C LEU A 97 10.20 4.11 -12.26
N ILE A 98 10.09 5.33 -12.80
CA ILE A 98 8.79 5.92 -13.15
C ILE A 98 8.17 5.19 -14.35
N THR A 99 9.00 4.86 -15.36
CA THR A 99 8.51 4.18 -16.57
C THR A 99 8.01 2.78 -16.25
N GLU A 100 8.73 2.00 -15.42
CA GLU A 100 8.29 0.67 -14.99
C GLU A 100 7.01 0.69 -14.15
N ILE A 101 6.80 1.71 -13.30
CA ILE A 101 5.60 1.80 -12.45
C ILE A 101 4.36 2.26 -13.24
N VAL A 102 4.53 3.14 -14.25
CA VAL A 102 3.42 3.66 -15.07
C VAL A 102 2.91 2.61 -16.06
N GLU A 103 3.80 1.81 -16.65
CA GLU A 103 3.41 0.76 -17.60
C GLU A 103 2.61 -0.37 -16.91
N ILE A 104 2.94 -0.69 -15.65
CA ILE A 104 2.19 -1.63 -14.80
C ILE A 104 0.79 -1.09 -14.42
N LYS A 105 0.61 0.24 -14.32
CA LYS A 105 -0.67 0.85 -13.91
C LYS A 105 -1.74 0.84 -14.99
N ALA A 106 -1.39 0.79 -16.28
CA ALA A 106 -2.31 1.11 -17.36
C ALA A 106 -3.15 -0.07 -17.88
N LEU A 107 -2.69 -1.32 -17.79
CA LEU A 107 -3.23 -2.39 -18.65
C LEU A 107 -4.10 -3.49 -17.98
N PRO A 108 -4.23 -3.60 -16.64
CA PRO A 108 -5.32 -4.44 -16.08
C PRO A 108 -5.96 -3.95 -14.77
N PHE A 109 -5.74 -2.70 -14.34
CA PHE A 109 -6.36 -2.18 -13.11
C PHE A 109 -7.91 -2.21 -13.16
N VAL A 110 -8.49 -2.18 -14.36
CA VAL A 110 -9.95 -2.12 -14.59
C VAL A 110 -10.69 -3.39 -14.17
N GLN A 111 -10.07 -4.57 -14.27
CA GLN A 111 -10.78 -5.84 -14.02
C GLN A 111 -10.74 -6.32 -12.56
N SER A 112 -9.64 -6.08 -11.84
CA SER A 112 -9.43 -6.64 -10.50
C SER A 112 -9.58 -5.63 -9.36
N ARG A 113 -9.83 -4.35 -9.68
CA ARG A 113 -10.08 -3.20 -8.77
C ARG A 113 -9.52 -3.42 -7.35
N PRO A 114 -8.19 -3.49 -7.20
CA PRO A 114 -7.56 -3.85 -5.93
C PRO A 114 -7.84 -2.77 -4.89
N MET A 115 -8.24 -3.20 -3.70
CA MET A 115 -8.47 -2.30 -2.56
C MET A 115 -7.28 -2.29 -1.62
N MET A 116 -7.20 -1.26 -0.77
CA MET A 116 -6.20 -1.20 0.28
C MET A 116 -6.23 -2.48 1.13
N HIS A 117 -5.07 -3.06 1.41
CA HIS A 117 -4.86 -4.33 2.14
C HIS A 117 -5.16 -5.62 1.35
N ASP A 118 -5.39 -5.54 0.04
CA ASP A 118 -5.34 -6.73 -0.82
C ASP A 118 -3.89 -7.13 -1.10
N ILE A 119 -3.60 -8.44 -1.02
CA ILE A 119 -2.33 -9.03 -1.44
C ILE A 119 -2.50 -9.51 -2.87
N ILE A 120 -1.66 -8.97 -3.76
CA ILE A 120 -1.72 -9.23 -5.19
C ILE A 120 -0.35 -9.69 -5.72
N THR A 121 -0.36 -10.49 -6.77
CA THR A 121 0.81 -10.81 -7.59
C THR A 121 0.66 -10.14 -8.95
N ILE A 122 1.72 -9.49 -9.39
CA ILE A 122 1.78 -8.85 -10.71
C ILE A 122 2.83 -9.59 -11.52
N ASP A 123 2.41 -10.15 -12.64
CA ASP A 123 3.34 -10.67 -13.64
C ASP A 123 3.80 -9.52 -14.53
N LYS A 124 5.10 -9.21 -14.49
CA LYS A 124 5.70 -8.09 -15.24
C LYS A 124 5.62 -8.30 -16.76
N ALA A 125 5.70 -9.54 -17.23
CA ALA A 125 5.72 -9.82 -18.67
C ALA A 125 4.33 -9.73 -19.31
N THR A 126 3.30 -10.21 -18.59
CA THR A 126 1.92 -10.23 -19.09
C THR A 126 1.08 -9.06 -18.60
N GLY A 127 1.60 -8.30 -17.63
CA GLY A 127 0.85 -7.28 -16.90
C GLY A 127 -0.24 -7.85 -15.99
N LYS A 128 -0.48 -9.16 -15.96
CA LYS A 128 -1.65 -9.76 -15.29
C LYS A 128 -1.57 -9.57 -13.77
N ILE A 129 -2.65 -9.04 -13.19
CA ILE A 129 -2.80 -8.87 -11.74
C ILE A 129 -3.68 -10.01 -11.20
N THR A 130 -3.12 -10.83 -10.32
CA THR A 130 -3.83 -11.91 -9.62
C THR A 130 -3.98 -11.55 -8.14
N LYS A 131 -5.22 -11.51 -7.65
CA LYS A 131 -5.51 -11.30 -6.22
C LYS A 131 -5.32 -12.60 -5.45
N LEU A 132 -4.33 -12.65 -4.57
CA LEU A 132 -4.07 -13.80 -3.70
C LEU A 132 -5.03 -13.84 -2.51
N GLY A 133 -5.34 -12.67 -1.95
CA GLY A 133 -6.20 -12.57 -0.77
C GLY A 133 -6.11 -11.21 -0.09
N ARG A 134 -6.45 -11.16 1.20
CA ARG A 134 -6.28 -9.99 2.07
C ARG A 134 -5.29 -10.27 3.19
N SER A 135 -4.66 -9.20 3.69
CA SER A 135 -3.67 -9.33 4.77
C SER A 135 -4.30 -9.86 6.06
N PHE A 136 -3.65 -10.86 6.65
CA PHE A 136 -4.11 -11.48 7.90
C PHE A 136 -4.24 -10.50 9.08
N THR A 137 -3.39 -9.47 9.15
CA THR A 137 -3.36 -8.48 10.24
C THR A 137 -4.64 -7.66 10.41
N ARG A 138 -5.47 -7.54 9.37
CA ARG A 138 -6.75 -6.81 9.40
C ARG A 138 -7.97 -7.70 9.20
N ALA A 139 -7.83 -9.01 9.41
CA ALA A 139 -8.95 -9.93 9.31
C ALA A 139 -10.10 -9.61 10.29
N ARG A 140 -9.78 -8.95 11.42
CA ARG A 140 -10.75 -8.59 12.48
C ARG A 140 -11.55 -7.31 12.19
N ASP A 141 -11.09 -6.47 11.27
CA ASP A 141 -11.73 -5.18 10.97
C ASP A 141 -12.92 -5.32 10.01
N TYR A 142 -13.16 -6.52 9.48
CA TYR A 142 -14.18 -6.80 8.47
C TYR A 142 -15.09 -7.95 8.90
N ASP A 143 -16.17 -7.63 9.62
CA ASP A 143 -17.18 -8.57 10.12
C ASP A 143 -18.17 -9.04 9.02
N ALA A 144 -18.27 -8.29 7.91
CA ALA A 144 -19.18 -8.58 6.79
C ALA A 144 -18.41 -8.98 5.51
N MET A 145 -17.83 -10.17 5.48
CA MET A 145 -17.08 -10.68 4.32
C MET A 145 -17.91 -11.65 3.48
N GLY A 146 -17.84 -11.50 2.15
CA GLY A 146 -18.41 -12.47 1.22
C GLY A 146 -17.68 -13.82 1.30
N PRO A 147 -18.33 -14.94 0.92
CA PRO A 147 -17.83 -16.31 1.12
C PRO A 147 -16.50 -16.67 0.41
N GLN A 148 -15.84 -15.72 -0.26
CA GLN A 148 -14.68 -15.93 -1.12
C GLN A 148 -13.39 -15.23 -0.63
N THR A 149 -13.42 -14.50 0.49
CA THR A 149 -12.23 -13.76 0.95
C THR A 149 -11.23 -14.68 1.65
N LYS A 150 -10.17 -15.07 0.95
CA LYS A 150 -9.03 -15.78 1.53
C LYS A 150 -8.09 -14.78 2.22
N PHE A 151 -7.75 -15.05 3.48
CA PHE A 151 -6.72 -14.29 4.20
C PHE A 151 -5.37 -14.97 4.01
N VAL A 152 -4.37 -14.17 3.65
CA VAL A 152 -3.01 -14.65 3.36
C VAL A 152 -2.04 -13.85 4.21
N GLN A 153 -0.98 -14.50 4.68
CA GLN A 153 0.11 -13.82 5.38
C GLN A 153 0.84 -12.89 4.41
N CYS A 154 1.31 -11.74 4.92
CA CYS A 154 2.09 -10.82 4.10
C CYS A 154 3.32 -11.56 3.56
N PRO A 155 3.55 -11.55 2.23
CA PRO A 155 4.72 -12.21 1.66
C PRO A 155 5.99 -11.57 2.22
N GLU A 156 6.90 -12.40 2.70
CA GLU A 156 8.19 -11.97 3.25
C GLU A 156 9.32 -12.12 2.21
N GLY A 157 10.33 -11.25 2.30
CA GLY A 157 11.46 -11.20 1.38
C GLY A 157 11.28 -10.21 0.23
N GLU A 158 12.04 -10.41 -0.86
CA GLU A 158 12.07 -9.47 -1.99
C GLU A 158 10.74 -9.39 -2.75
N LEU A 159 10.35 -8.16 -3.09
CA LEU A 159 9.11 -7.85 -3.81
C LEU A 159 9.12 -8.31 -5.27
N GLN A 160 10.30 -8.47 -5.87
CA GLN A 160 10.45 -8.90 -7.26
C GLN A 160 11.26 -10.20 -7.30
N LYS A 161 10.60 -11.31 -7.64
CA LYS A 161 11.23 -12.63 -7.79
C LYS A 161 11.07 -13.12 -9.22
N ARG A 162 12.14 -13.62 -9.82
CA ARG A 162 12.08 -14.28 -11.13
C ARG A 162 11.57 -15.71 -10.93
N LYS A 163 10.38 -16.01 -11.48
CA LYS A 163 9.81 -17.36 -11.47
C LYS A 163 9.89 -17.95 -12.87
N GLU A 164 10.54 -19.11 -12.99
CA GLU A 164 10.52 -19.89 -14.22
C GLU A 164 9.28 -20.80 -14.21
N VAL A 165 8.49 -20.78 -15.29
CA VAL A 165 7.31 -21.62 -15.44
C VAL A 165 7.49 -22.49 -16.67
N VAL A 166 7.73 -23.78 -16.44
CA VAL A 166 7.85 -24.78 -17.50
C VAL A 166 6.44 -25.26 -17.85
N HIS A 167 6.03 -25.05 -19.10
CA HIS A 167 4.78 -25.56 -19.64
C HIS A 167 5.09 -26.72 -20.58
N THR A 168 4.50 -27.88 -20.33
CA THR A 168 4.61 -29.04 -21.23
C THR A 168 3.38 -29.08 -22.12
N VAL A 169 3.60 -29.11 -23.44
CA VAL A 169 2.55 -29.19 -24.46
C VAL A 169 2.81 -30.36 -25.40
N THR A 170 1.75 -31.01 -25.88
CA THR A 170 1.85 -32.07 -26.89
C THR A 170 1.90 -31.48 -28.30
N LEU A 171 2.48 -32.22 -29.25
CA LEU A 171 2.49 -31.79 -30.67
C LEU A 171 1.07 -31.56 -31.21
N HIS A 172 0.09 -32.36 -30.77
CA HIS A 172 -1.30 -32.21 -31.16
C HIS A 172 -1.91 -30.87 -30.70
N GLU A 173 -1.60 -30.42 -29.49
CA GLU A 173 -2.10 -29.14 -28.96
C GLU A 173 -1.54 -27.96 -29.77
N ILE A 174 -0.28 -28.03 -30.19
CA ILE A 174 0.38 -27.02 -31.01
C ILE A 174 -0.30 -26.91 -32.38
N ASP A 175 -0.56 -28.05 -33.03
CA ASP A 175 -1.22 -28.10 -34.34
C ASP A 175 -2.65 -27.52 -34.27
N VAL A 176 -3.41 -27.84 -33.23
CA VAL A 176 -4.77 -27.29 -33.04
C VAL A 176 -4.73 -25.78 -32.80
N ILE A 177 -3.80 -25.27 -31.99
CA ILE A 177 -3.64 -23.83 -31.73
C ILE A 177 -3.30 -23.07 -33.01
N ASN A 178 -2.37 -23.58 -33.82
CA ASN A 178 -1.89 -22.90 -35.03
C ASN A 178 -2.86 -23.01 -36.21
N SER A 179 -3.81 -23.95 -36.18
CA SER A 179 -4.80 -24.13 -37.25
C SER A 179 -5.93 -23.09 -37.25
N ARG A 180 -6.15 -22.35 -36.15
CA ARG A 180 -7.31 -21.46 -35.96
C ARG A 180 -6.96 -20.17 -35.25
N THR A 181 -7.60 -19.08 -35.63
CA THR A 181 -7.48 -17.75 -34.99
C THR A 181 -7.86 -17.73 -33.49
N HIS A 182 -8.61 -18.73 -33.02
CA HIS A 182 -8.92 -18.97 -31.61
C HIS A 182 -8.66 -20.44 -31.18
N GLY A 183 -7.57 -21.04 -31.68
CA GLY A 183 -7.30 -22.47 -31.49
C GLY A 183 -7.17 -22.93 -30.02
N PHE A 184 -6.81 -22.04 -29.10
CA PHE A 184 -6.77 -22.34 -27.65
C PHE A 184 -8.13 -22.81 -27.09
N LEU A 185 -9.25 -22.23 -27.51
CA LEU A 185 -10.57 -22.62 -27.02
C LEU A 185 -10.98 -24.01 -27.54
N ALA A 186 -10.48 -24.41 -28.71
CA ALA A 186 -10.79 -25.70 -29.32
C ALA A 186 -10.17 -26.89 -28.56
N LEU A 187 -9.11 -26.66 -27.80
CA LEU A 187 -8.49 -27.66 -26.93
C LEU A 187 -9.46 -28.15 -25.83
N PHE A 188 -10.34 -27.26 -25.36
CA PHE A 188 -11.30 -27.58 -24.29
C PHE A 188 -12.66 -28.03 -24.82
N SER A 189 -12.96 -27.79 -26.09
CA SER A 189 -14.27 -28.05 -26.69
C SER A 189 -14.37 -29.38 -27.46
N GLY A 190 -13.27 -30.15 -27.54
CA GLY A 190 -13.24 -31.45 -28.23
C GLY A 190 -13.52 -31.38 -29.74
N ALA A 191 -13.50 -30.19 -30.33
CA ALA A 191 -13.84 -29.99 -31.74
C ALA A 191 -12.64 -30.38 -32.60
N GLN A 192 -12.63 -31.61 -33.12
CA GLN A 192 -11.59 -32.06 -34.05
C GLN A 192 -11.46 -31.11 -35.24
N PRO A 193 -10.23 -30.90 -35.75
CA PRO A 193 -10.03 -30.11 -36.96
C PRO A 193 -10.76 -30.78 -38.13
N ALA A 194 -11.70 -30.07 -38.75
CA ALA A 194 -12.23 -30.46 -40.05
C ALA A 194 -11.04 -30.57 -41.00
N ALA A 195 -10.85 -31.74 -41.59
CA ALA A 195 -9.75 -32.03 -42.50
C ALA A 195 -9.70 -30.95 -43.59
N PHE A 196 -8.58 -30.25 -43.69
CA PHE A 196 -8.30 -29.37 -44.81
C PHE A 196 -8.07 -30.26 -46.04
N ALA A 197 -9.08 -30.33 -46.92
CA ALA A 197 -8.90 -30.88 -48.25
C ALA A 197 -7.91 -29.99 -49.01
N VAL A 198 -6.73 -30.51 -49.31
CA VAL A 198 -5.81 -29.91 -50.28
C VAL A 198 -6.36 -30.26 -51.66
N GLN A 199 -6.84 -29.25 -52.39
CA GLN A 199 -7.05 -29.38 -53.83
C GLN A 199 -5.70 -29.47 -54.53
N LYS A 200 -5.47 -30.58 -55.22
CA LYS A 200 -4.84 -30.62 -56.54
C LYS A 200 -5.72 -31.45 -57.46
#